data_AF-A0A5P8K6T8-F1
#
_entry.id   AF-A0A5P8K6T8-F1
#
_cell.length_a   1.000
_cell.length_b   1.000
_cell.length_c   1.000
_cell.angle_alpha   90.00
_cell.angle_beta   90.00
_cell.angle_gamma   90.00
#
_symmetry.space_group_name_H-M   'P 1'
#
loop_
_entity.id
_entity.type
_entity.pdbx_description
1 polymer ?
#
loop_
_entity_poly.entity_id
_entity_poly.type
_entity_poly.pdbx_seq_one_letter_code
_entity_poly.pdbx_strand_id
1 'polypeptide(L)'
;MPKVSSVIVPYASYLRVYEPLAAFPEPERGHWARYARRTDRPSYQDELRRSLADLLPTPPVPVPVHESGDAFVLDVDGVVCVCPWRTRLRGWQALGDLAEELPAPVLDAVLPPLVRHQASQDYERWMAGNPDARPWIRTATWQVPLSWFVLVSDEERTYEKGSGEKGSGEISPVLRYRTPMVQARRRVARGLRALRDTLDEGPLIDGLIDVGRWLEEFHPRSLVELDYGGLVHVLPADELDGDHSAADVAEGIEALRGGDGLAAGEAYGRLVERWRAVRDRRSAN
;
A
#
# COMPACT_ATOMS: atom_id res chain seq x y z
N MET A 1 -26.35 -16.81 4.98
CA MET A 1 -25.07 -16.12 4.71
C MET A 1 -25.27 -15.29 3.45
N PRO A 2 -24.99 -13.97 3.45
CA PRO A 2 -25.02 -13.22 2.20
C PRO A 2 -24.01 -13.85 1.25
N LYS A 3 -24.37 -13.99 -0.03
CA LYS A 3 -23.40 -14.37 -1.06
C LYS A 3 -22.30 -13.32 -1.05
N VAL A 4 -21.15 -13.69 -0.51
CA VAL A 4 -19.94 -12.86 -0.60
C VAL A 4 -19.66 -12.72 -2.08
N SER A 5 -19.68 -11.48 -2.58
CA SER A 5 -19.41 -11.18 -3.99
C SER A 5 -18.11 -11.87 -4.42
N SER A 6 -18.13 -12.54 -5.58
CA SER A 6 -16.95 -13.18 -6.19
C SER A 6 -16.03 -12.17 -6.88
N VAL A 7 -16.32 -10.87 -6.77
CA VAL A 7 -15.52 -9.81 -7.41
C VAL A 7 -14.16 -9.72 -6.75
N ILE A 8 -13.13 -10.02 -7.52
CA ILE A 8 -11.74 -9.74 -7.20
C ILE A 8 -11.47 -8.30 -7.63
N VAL A 9 -10.93 -7.49 -6.73
CA VAL A 9 -10.53 -6.10 -7.01
C VAL A 9 -9.06 -6.10 -7.41
N PRO A 10 -8.71 -5.83 -8.68
CA PRO A 10 -7.43 -6.26 -9.25
C PRO A 10 -6.37 -5.15 -9.38
N TYR A 11 -6.57 -3.98 -8.75
CA TYR A 11 -5.77 -2.79 -9.07
C TYR A 11 -5.03 -2.13 -7.91
N ALA A 12 -5.25 -2.53 -6.65
CA ALA A 12 -4.62 -1.89 -5.50
C ALA A 12 -3.29 -2.54 -5.13
N SER A 13 -2.21 -1.76 -4.99
CA SER A 13 -0.96 -2.16 -4.35
C SER A 13 -0.84 -1.51 -2.97
N TYR A 14 -0.04 -2.10 -2.09
CA TYR A 14 0.04 -1.68 -0.69
C TYR A 14 1.47 -1.59 -0.21
N LEU A 15 1.74 -0.56 0.59
CA LEU A 15 2.89 -0.50 1.47
C LEU A 15 2.40 -0.55 2.91
N ARG A 16 2.78 -1.59 3.65
CA ARG A 16 2.27 -1.91 4.98
C ARG A 16 3.39 -1.91 6.01
N VAL A 17 3.10 -1.41 7.21
CA VAL A 17 3.96 -1.56 8.37
C VAL A 17 3.32 -2.51 9.37
N TYR A 18 4.06 -3.53 9.79
CA TYR A 18 3.68 -4.45 10.85
C TYR A 18 4.47 -4.13 12.11
N GLU A 19 3.80 -3.63 13.15
CA GLU A 19 4.44 -3.28 14.41
C GLU A 19 4.33 -4.42 15.43
N PRO A 20 5.37 -4.66 16.26
CA PRO A 20 5.26 -5.61 17.35
C PRO A 20 4.18 -5.16 18.34
N LEU A 21 3.49 -6.11 19.00
CA LEU A 21 2.45 -5.79 19.99
C LEU A 21 2.90 -4.78 21.08
N ALA A 22 4.19 -4.79 21.43
CA ALA A 22 4.78 -3.85 22.39
C ALA A 22 4.70 -2.37 21.97
N ALA A 23 4.55 -2.08 20.67
CA ALA A 23 4.40 -0.73 20.15
C ALA A 23 3.01 -0.11 20.43
N PHE A 24 2.01 -0.94 20.74
CA PHE A 24 0.65 -0.48 21.00
C PHE A 24 0.44 -0.23 22.51
N PRO A 25 -0.26 0.85 22.91
CA PRO A 25 -0.68 1.06 24.29
C PRO A 25 -1.87 0.14 24.65
N GLU A 26 -2.15 -0.04 25.95
CA GLU A 26 -3.42 -0.62 26.39
C GLU A 26 -4.55 0.41 26.27
N PRO A 27 -5.80 0.01 25.93
CA PRO A 27 -6.29 -1.36 25.78
C PRO A 27 -6.10 -1.97 24.37
N GLU A 28 -5.49 -1.23 23.44
CA GLU A 28 -5.32 -1.64 22.04
C GLU A 28 -4.41 -2.86 21.90
N ARG A 29 -3.31 -2.92 22.65
CA ARG A 29 -2.43 -4.08 22.72
C ARG A 29 -3.17 -5.36 23.10
N GLY A 30 -3.99 -5.33 24.16
CA GLY A 30 -4.80 -6.47 24.57
C GLY A 30 -5.85 -6.87 23.53
N HIS A 31 -6.42 -5.91 22.81
CA HIS A 31 -7.29 -6.17 21.66
C HIS A 31 -6.53 -6.91 20.55
N TRP A 32 -5.39 -6.39 20.10
CA TRP A 32 -4.60 -7.00 19.02
C TRP A 32 -4.02 -8.36 19.40
N ALA A 33 -3.61 -8.55 20.65
CA ALA A 33 -3.16 -9.85 21.13
C ALA A 33 -4.26 -10.92 21.05
N ARG A 34 -5.52 -10.57 21.37
CA ARG A 34 -6.67 -11.48 21.17
C ARG A 34 -6.97 -11.69 19.70
N TYR A 35 -7.00 -10.62 18.90
CA TYR A 35 -7.28 -10.67 17.48
C TYR A 35 -6.28 -11.57 16.73
N ALA A 36 -4.98 -11.48 17.05
CA ALA A 36 -3.93 -12.26 16.42
C ALA A 36 -4.08 -13.78 16.59
N ARG A 37 -4.81 -14.24 17.62
CA ARG A 37 -5.10 -15.66 17.85
C ARG A 37 -6.26 -16.20 17.02
N ARG A 38 -7.00 -15.35 16.30
CA ARG A 38 -8.09 -15.78 15.43
C ARG A 38 -7.56 -16.50 14.20
N THR A 39 -8.22 -17.59 13.83
CA THR A 39 -7.92 -18.34 12.61
C THR A 39 -8.63 -17.75 11.38
N ASP A 40 -9.79 -17.12 11.59
CA ASP A 40 -10.64 -16.51 10.57
C ASP A 40 -10.38 -14.99 10.47
N ARG A 41 -9.29 -14.63 9.78
CA ARG A 41 -8.95 -13.21 9.56
C ARG A 41 -9.32 -12.82 8.12
N PRO A 42 -10.02 -11.70 7.92
CA PRO A 42 -10.38 -11.26 6.59
C PRO A 42 -9.12 -10.84 5.80
N SER A 43 -9.21 -11.00 4.48
CA SER A 43 -8.15 -10.62 3.54
C SER A 43 -8.32 -9.18 3.07
N TYR A 44 -7.31 -8.65 2.36
CA TYR A 44 -7.43 -7.34 1.70
C TYR A 44 -8.57 -7.30 0.66
N GLN A 45 -8.89 -8.43 0.02
CA GLN A 45 -10.04 -8.53 -0.89
C GLN A 45 -11.37 -8.41 -0.14
N ASP A 46 -11.46 -8.90 1.10
CA ASP A 46 -12.63 -8.69 1.94
C ASP A 46 -12.81 -7.23 2.34
N GLU A 47 -11.71 -6.54 2.65
CA GLU A 47 -11.72 -5.09 2.90
C GLU A 47 -12.27 -4.34 1.68
N LEU A 48 -11.68 -4.56 0.50
CA LEU A 48 -12.06 -3.88 -0.73
C LEU A 48 -13.52 -4.17 -1.13
N ARG A 49 -13.96 -5.42 -1.00
CA ARG A 49 -15.37 -5.79 -1.29
C ARG A 49 -16.34 -5.07 -0.36
N ARG A 50 -16.01 -4.93 0.92
CA ARG A 50 -16.83 -4.14 1.87
C ARG A 50 -16.86 -2.67 1.45
N SER A 51 -15.71 -2.07 1.17
CA SER A 51 -15.63 -0.67 0.72
C SER A 51 -16.41 -0.41 -0.58
N LEU A 52 -16.38 -1.32 -1.55
CA LEU A 52 -17.18 -1.20 -2.77
C LEU A 52 -18.68 -1.35 -2.50
N ALA A 53 -19.06 -2.26 -1.61
CA ALA A 53 -20.46 -2.43 -1.22
C ALA A 53 -21.02 -1.17 -0.54
N ASP A 54 -20.20 -0.46 0.24
CA ASP A 54 -20.57 0.79 0.91
C ASP A 54 -20.84 1.95 -0.06
N LEU A 55 -20.41 1.85 -1.32
CA LEU A 55 -20.71 2.83 -2.37
C LEU A 55 -22.06 2.60 -3.08
N LEU A 56 -22.70 1.44 -2.88
CA LEU A 56 -23.97 1.09 -3.54
C LEU A 56 -25.23 1.83 -3.01
N PRO A 57 -25.36 2.12 -1.70
CA PRO A 57 -26.54 2.83 -1.17
C PRO A 57 -26.71 4.24 -1.74
N THR A 58 -27.90 4.81 -1.60
CA THR A 58 -28.20 6.22 -1.93
C THR A 58 -28.69 6.96 -0.69
N PRO A 59 -27.92 7.92 -0.13
CA PRO A 59 -26.58 8.35 -0.58
C PRO A 59 -25.50 7.28 -0.33
N PRO A 60 -24.38 7.32 -1.09
CA PRO A 60 -23.25 6.42 -0.90
C PRO A 60 -22.53 6.68 0.44
N VAL A 61 -21.85 5.66 0.96
CA VAL A 61 -21.05 5.72 2.18
C VAL A 61 -19.56 5.63 1.80
N PRO A 62 -18.90 6.75 1.42
CA PRO A 62 -17.50 6.72 0.98
C PRO A 62 -16.52 6.37 2.09
N VAL A 63 -16.91 6.58 3.35
CA VAL A 63 -16.09 6.32 4.53
C VAL A 63 -16.92 5.52 5.53
N PRO A 64 -16.44 4.35 5.99
CA PRO A 64 -17.15 3.55 6.97
C PRO A 64 -17.50 4.34 8.25
N VAL A 65 -18.68 4.07 8.80
CA VAL A 65 -19.19 4.77 10.00
C VAL A 65 -18.34 4.48 11.24
N HIS A 66 -17.76 3.29 11.32
CA HIS A 66 -16.92 2.85 12.43
C HIS A 66 -15.53 2.46 11.93
N GLU A 67 -14.53 2.62 12.79
CA GLU A 67 -13.19 2.12 12.46
C GLU A 67 -13.19 0.59 12.40
N SER A 68 -12.40 0.03 11.49
CA SER A 68 -12.20 -1.40 11.37
C SER A 68 -11.52 -1.97 12.61
N GLY A 69 -12.08 -3.06 13.14
CA GLY A 69 -11.45 -3.90 14.16
C GLY A 69 -10.56 -4.99 13.57
N ASP A 70 -10.30 -4.94 12.26
CA ASP A 70 -9.50 -5.93 11.54
C ASP A 70 -8.05 -5.42 11.30
N ALA A 71 -7.12 -6.37 11.20
CA ALA A 71 -5.70 -6.13 10.98
C ALA A 71 -5.07 -7.28 10.20
N PHE A 72 -3.98 -6.99 9.48
CA PHE A 72 -3.04 -8.02 9.03
C PHE A 72 -2.11 -8.40 10.19
N VAL A 73 -1.74 -9.68 10.26
CA VAL A 73 -0.93 -10.21 11.37
C VAL A 73 0.12 -11.13 10.79
N LEU A 74 1.36 -10.96 11.26
CA LEU A 74 2.50 -11.79 10.92
C LEU A 74 3.18 -12.29 12.19
N ASP A 75 3.78 -13.46 12.11
CA ASP A 75 4.77 -13.92 13.08
C ASP A 75 6.15 -13.77 12.44
N VAL A 76 7.05 -13.04 13.12
CA VAL A 76 8.43 -12.82 12.69
C VAL A 76 9.33 -13.31 13.81
N ASP A 77 9.95 -14.47 13.62
CA ASP A 77 10.85 -15.10 14.60
C ASP A 77 10.21 -15.24 16.00
N GLY A 78 8.93 -15.64 16.06
CA GLY A 78 8.18 -15.80 17.31
C GLY A 78 7.64 -14.48 17.90
N VAL A 79 7.78 -13.37 17.18
CA VAL A 79 7.19 -12.07 17.55
C VAL A 79 5.97 -11.80 16.68
N VAL A 80 4.81 -11.68 17.34
CA VAL A 80 3.57 -11.27 16.68
C VAL A 80 3.64 -9.78 16.35
N CYS A 81 3.53 -9.48 15.06
CA CYS A 81 3.46 -8.14 14.51
C CYS A 81 2.09 -7.90 13.85
N VAL A 82 1.56 -6.70 14.00
CA VAL A 82 0.20 -6.33 13.60
C VAL A 82 0.23 -5.07 12.75
N CYS A 83 -0.55 -5.08 11.68
CA CYS A 83 -0.78 -3.96 10.77
C CYS A 83 -2.28 -3.67 10.75
N PRO A 84 -2.77 -2.77 11.63
CA PRO A 84 -4.17 -2.38 11.68
C PRO A 84 -4.65 -1.81 10.34
N TRP A 85 -5.85 -2.19 9.90
CA TRP A 85 -6.37 -1.71 8.61
C TRP A 85 -6.62 -0.21 8.57
N ARG A 86 -7.13 0.33 9.68
CA ARG A 86 -7.55 1.74 9.80
C ARG A 86 -8.34 2.23 8.59
N THR A 87 -9.27 1.39 8.11
CA THR A 87 -10.02 1.59 6.86
C THR A 87 -10.76 2.93 6.85
N ARG A 88 -11.28 3.36 8.01
CA ARG A 88 -11.99 4.63 8.12
C ARG A 88 -11.05 5.82 7.91
N LEU A 89 -9.91 5.83 8.61
CA LEU A 89 -8.88 6.84 8.44
C LEU A 89 -8.38 6.91 6.98
N ARG A 90 -8.04 5.75 6.41
CA ARG A 90 -7.59 5.68 5.01
C ARG A 90 -8.67 6.14 4.03
N GLY A 91 -9.94 5.87 4.30
CA GLY A 91 -11.06 6.35 3.51
C GLY A 91 -11.18 7.88 3.51
N TRP A 92 -11.02 8.52 4.66
CA TRP A 92 -11.00 9.99 4.73
C TRP A 92 -9.82 10.61 3.98
N GLN A 93 -8.62 10.02 4.11
CA GLN A 93 -7.44 10.49 3.39
C GLN A 93 -7.64 10.36 1.86
N ALA A 94 -8.09 9.20 1.40
CA ALA A 94 -8.35 8.97 -0.03
C ALA A 94 -9.45 9.90 -0.59
N LEU A 95 -10.44 10.29 0.21
CA LEU A 95 -11.47 11.23 -0.22
C LEU A 95 -10.90 12.64 -0.46
N GLY A 96 -9.87 13.05 0.29
CA GLY A 96 -9.17 14.31 0.08
C GLY A 96 -8.50 14.38 -1.29
N ASP A 97 -7.85 13.29 -1.69
CA ASP A 97 -7.09 13.20 -2.95
C ASP A 97 -8.01 13.03 -4.18
N LEU A 98 -9.23 12.53 -3.98
CA LEU A 98 -10.15 12.17 -5.07
C LEU A 98 -10.55 13.35 -5.98
N ALA A 99 -10.52 14.58 -5.46
CA ALA A 99 -10.81 15.79 -6.24
C ALA A 99 -9.75 16.08 -7.32
N GLU A 100 -8.54 15.56 -7.15
CA GLU A 100 -7.45 15.68 -8.13
C GLU A 100 -7.52 14.59 -9.20
N GLU A 101 -8.19 13.47 -8.91
CA GLU A 101 -8.25 12.30 -9.79
C GLU A 101 -9.43 12.31 -10.77
N LEU A 102 -10.56 12.94 -10.42
CA LEU A 102 -11.79 12.89 -11.20
C LEU A 102 -12.27 14.29 -11.63
N PRO A 103 -12.76 14.45 -12.87
CA PRO A 103 -13.45 15.68 -13.27
C PRO A 103 -14.66 15.95 -12.36
N ALA A 104 -14.86 17.21 -11.98
CA ALA A 104 -15.90 17.61 -11.03
C ALA A 104 -17.31 17.04 -11.33
N PRO A 105 -17.81 17.02 -12.59
CA PRO A 105 -19.13 16.43 -12.87
C PRO A 105 -19.21 14.93 -12.59
N VAL A 106 -18.13 14.19 -12.85
CA VAL A 106 -18.05 12.74 -12.54
C VAL A 106 -18.03 12.55 -11.03
N LEU A 107 -17.21 13.36 -10.33
CA LEU A 107 -17.11 13.31 -8.89
C LEU A 107 -18.45 13.62 -8.20
N ASP A 108 -19.20 14.61 -8.69
CA ASP A 108 -20.52 14.97 -8.17
C ASP A 108 -21.57 13.88 -8.41
N ALA A 109 -21.46 13.15 -9.51
CA ALA A 109 -22.35 12.02 -9.81
C ALA A 109 -22.09 10.82 -8.90
N VAL A 110 -20.82 10.48 -8.64
CA VAL A 110 -20.45 9.31 -7.81
C VAL A 110 -20.50 9.59 -6.32
N LEU A 111 -20.14 10.80 -5.89
CA LEU A 111 -20.10 11.21 -4.49
C LEU A 111 -20.59 12.66 -4.38
N PRO A 112 -21.89 12.90 -4.17
CA PRO A 112 -22.45 14.25 -4.17
C PRO A 112 -21.71 15.22 -3.22
N PRO A 113 -21.61 16.52 -3.56
CA PRO A 113 -20.87 17.51 -2.76
C PRO A 113 -21.24 17.52 -1.27
N LEU A 114 -22.53 17.32 -0.95
CA LEU A 114 -23.01 17.25 0.43
C LEU A 114 -22.36 16.09 1.22
N VAL A 115 -22.24 14.92 0.59
CA VAL A 115 -21.62 13.74 1.21
C VAL A 115 -20.13 13.99 1.44
N ARG A 116 -19.43 14.57 0.45
CA ARG A 116 -18.01 14.91 0.58
C ARG A 116 -17.76 15.92 1.69
N HIS A 117 -18.58 16.98 1.75
CA HIS A 117 -18.48 18.00 2.79
C HIS A 117 -18.72 17.42 4.19
N GLN A 118 -19.73 16.56 4.34
CA GLN A 118 -19.99 15.88 5.61
C GLN A 118 -18.81 15.02 6.04
N ALA A 119 -18.24 14.24 5.12
CA ALA A 119 -17.09 13.39 5.42
C ALA A 119 -15.85 14.21 5.80
N SER A 120 -15.59 15.35 5.15
CA SER A 120 -14.51 16.28 5.54
C SER A 120 -14.71 16.84 6.95
N GLN A 121 -15.93 17.30 7.30
CA GLN A 121 -16.22 17.77 8.66
C GLN A 121 -16.09 16.66 9.71
N ASP A 122 -16.51 15.44 9.39
CA ASP A 122 -16.35 14.28 10.28
C ASP A 122 -14.88 13.97 10.51
N TYR A 123 -14.07 14.07 9.46
CA TYR A 123 -12.62 13.86 9.55
C TYR A 123 -11.96 14.92 10.43
N GLU A 124 -12.24 16.20 10.21
CA GLU A 124 -11.69 17.30 11.02
C GLU A 124 -12.03 17.13 12.50
N ARG A 125 -13.30 16.82 12.82
CA ARG A 125 -13.73 16.57 14.20
C ARG A 125 -13.04 15.35 14.81
N TRP A 126 -12.87 14.29 14.03
CA TRP A 126 -12.21 13.09 14.50
C TRP A 126 -10.70 13.33 14.75
N MET A 127 -10.01 14.01 13.84
CA MET A 127 -8.60 14.36 13.95
C MET A 127 -8.32 15.23 15.17
N ALA A 128 -9.21 16.17 15.50
CA ALA A 128 -9.08 17.00 16.71
C ALA A 128 -9.01 16.17 18.00
N GLY A 129 -9.68 15.01 18.04
CA GLY A 129 -9.62 14.06 19.16
C GLY A 129 -8.54 12.99 19.03
N ASN A 130 -7.87 12.88 17.87
CA ASN A 130 -6.90 11.84 17.56
C ASN A 130 -5.68 12.44 16.82
N PRO A 131 -4.94 13.38 17.43
CA PRO A 131 -3.86 14.10 16.75
C PRO A 131 -2.71 13.19 16.31
N ASP A 132 -2.47 12.08 17.01
CA ASP A 132 -1.40 11.12 16.72
C ASP A 132 -1.86 9.96 15.81
N ALA A 133 -3.07 10.05 15.25
CA ALA A 133 -3.59 9.02 14.38
C ALA A 133 -2.81 8.95 13.07
N ARG A 134 -2.40 7.74 12.70
CA ARG A 134 -1.64 7.46 11.49
C ARG A 134 -2.14 6.20 10.80
N PRO A 135 -2.04 6.09 9.46
CA PRO A 135 -2.35 4.86 8.75
C PRO A 135 -1.12 3.93 8.74
N TRP A 136 -1.31 2.63 9.02
CA TRP A 136 -0.27 1.61 8.88
C TRP A 136 -0.10 1.11 7.43
N ILE A 137 -0.99 1.56 6.53
CA ILE A 137 -1.05 1.12 5.15
C ILE A 137 -1.14 2.34 4.24
N ARG A 138 -0.21 2.46 3.30
CA ARG A 138 -0.36 3.31 2.11
C ARG A 138 -0.86 2.45 0.95
N THR A 139 -1.69 3.03 0.10
CA THR A 139 -2.30 2.34 -1.05
C THR A 139 -2.00 3.13 -2.31
N ALA A 140 -1.70 2.44 -3.41
CA ALA A 140 -1.67 3.01 -4.74
C ALA A 140 -2.56 2.17 -5.66
N THR A 141 -3.09 2.76 -6.73
CA THR A 141 -3.90 2.04 -7.72
C THR A 141 -3.23 2.03 -9.08
N TRP A 142 -3.26 0.88 -9.77
CA TRP A 142 -2.70 0.69 -11.11
C TRP A 142 -1.20 1.02 -11.25
N GLN A 143 -0.47 1.03 -10.14
CA GLN A 143 0.97 1.22 -10.11
C GLN A 143 1.55 0.79 -8.75
N VAL A 144 2.87 0.67 -8.70
CA VAL A 144 3.65 0.71 -7.46
C VAL A 144 4.57 1.93 -7.54
N PRO A 145 4.48 2.90 -6.61
CA PRO A 145 5.37 4.06 -6.59
C PRO A 145 6.85 3.66 -6.51
N LEU A 146 7.70 4.31 -7.32
CA LEU A 146 9.15 4.02 -7.34
C LEU A 146 9.82 4.24 -5.98
N SER A 147 9.34 5.21 -5.20
CA SER A 147 9.83 5.46 -3.84
C SER A 147 9.61 4.27 -2.90
N TRP A 148 8.64 3.39 -3.17
CA TRP A 148 8.41 2.18 -2.38
C TRP A 148 9.44 1.09 -2.68
N PHE A 149 9.88 0.96 -3.94
CA PHE A 149 10.91 0.00 -4.32
C PHE A 149 12.27 0.32 -3.68
N VAL A 150 12.58 1.59 -3.43
CA VAL A 150 13.80 2.00 -2.71
C VAL A 150 13.88 1.39 -1.31
N LEU A 151 12.74 1.09 -0.68
CA LEU A 151 12.71 0.57 0.69
C LEU A 151 13.23 -0.86 0.81
N VAL A 152 13.15 -1.63 -0.28
CA VAL A 152 13.39 -3.08 -0.29
C VAL A 152 14.58 -3.41 -1.19
N SER A 153 15.09 -4.63 -1.08
CA SER A 153 16.01 -5.20 -2.07
C SER A 153 15.37 -6.37 -2.80
N ASP A 154 15.90 -6.71 -3.97
CA ASP A 154 15.33 -7.75 -4.82
C ASP A 154 15.40 -9.15 -4.16
N GLU A 155 16.40 -9.38 -3.32
CA GLU A 155 16.55 -10.62 -2.55
C GLU A 155 15.45 -10.81 -1.48
N GLU A 156 14.75 -9.73 -1.11
CA GLU A 156 13.64 -9.75 -0.16
C GLU A 156 12.30 -10.09 -0.84
N ARG A 157 12.32 -10.35 -2.16
CA ARG A 157 11.16 -10.69 -2.99
C ARG A 157 10.66 -12.10 -2.69
N THR A 158 9.35 -12.25 -2.60
CA THR A 158 8.65 -13.54 -2.60
C THR A 158 7.56 -13.49 -3.65
N TYR A 159 7.59 -14.45 -4.58
CA TYR A 159 6.55 -14.64 -5.59
C TYR A 159 6.04 -16.08 -5.55
N GLU A 160 4.73 -16.21 -5.36
CA GLU A 160 3.99 -17.46 -5.40
C GLU A 160 2.97 -17.35 -6.53
N LYS A 161 3.10 -18.16 -7.58
CA LYS A 161 2.28 -18.10 -8.81
C LYS A 161 0.79 -18.43 -8.60
N GLY A 162 0.41 -18.89 -7.40
CA GLY A 162 -0.91 -19.46 -7.13
C GLY A 162 -1.11 -20.81 -7.82
N SER A 163 -2.06 -21.61 -7.36
CA SER A 163 -2.39 -22.91 -7.94
C SER A 163 -3.78 -22.88 -8.57
N GLY A 164 -3.85 -22.99 -9.91
CA GLY A 164 -5.10 -22.96 -10.67
C GLY A 164 -5.93 -24.25 -10.65
N GLU A 165 -5.65 -25.20 -9.75
CA GLU A 165 -6.44 -26.43 -9.65
C GLU A 165 -7.78 -26.16 -8.97
N LYS A 166 -8.82 -26.00 -9.79
CA LYS A 166 -10.21 -25.93 -9.35
C LYS A 166 -10.57 -27.20 -8.57
N GLY A 167 -10.66 -27.10 -7.25
CA GLY A 167 -11.28 -28.14 -6.42
C GLY A 167 -10.71 -28.30 -5.01
N SER A 168 -9.48 -27.86 -4.73
CA SER A 168 -8.90 -27.97 -3.39
C SER A 168 -8.04 -26.75 -3.05
N GLY A 169 -8.63 -25.78 -2.35
CA GLY A 169 -7.92 -24.65 -1.75
C GLY A 169 -7.13 -23.80 -2.76
N GLU A 170 -7.85 -23.04 -3.59
CA GLU A 170 -7.25 -22.11 -4.57
C GLU A 170 -6.30 -21.13 -3.87
N ILE A 171 -4.99 -21.35 -4.01
CA ILE A 171 -3.96 -20.45 -3.51
C ILE A 171 -3.90 -19.27 -4.48
N SER A 172 -4.31 -18.09 -4.02
CA SER A 172 -4.19 -16.85 -4.80
C SER A 172 -2.72 -16.52 -5.07
N PRO A 173 -2.38 -15.99 -6.26
CA PRO A 173 -1.02 -15.52 -6.52
C PRO A 173 -0.65 -14.39 -5.56
N VAL A 174 0.62 -14.34 -5.17
CA VAL A 174 1.15 -13.29 -4.28
C VAL A 174 2.53 -12.87 -4.76
N LEU A 175 2.75 -11.58 -4.91
CA LEU A 175 4.07 -10.99 -5.10
C LEU A 175 4.26 -9.89 -4.05
N ARG A 176 5.30 -10.02 -3.22
CA ARG A 176 5.60 -9.08 -2.15
C ARG A 176 7.09 -9.02 -1.84
N TYR A 177 7.49 -7.95 -1.18
CA TYR A 177 8.81 -7.76 -0.60
C TYR A 177 8.64 -7.46 0.89
N ARG A 178 9.53 -8.00 1.73
CA ARG A 178 9.50 -7.77 3.18
C ARG A 178 10.87 -7.41 3.70
N THR A 179 10.96 -6.30 4.42
CA THR A 179 12.23 -5.81 4.96
C THR A 179 12.08 -5.30 6.39
N PRO A 180 13.10 -5.47 7.26
CA PRO A 180 13.11 -4.83 8.56
C PRO A 180 13.07 -3.30 8.45
N MET A 181 12.33 -2.62 9.33
CA MET A 181 12.20 -1.15 9.36
C MET A 181 13.55 -0.42 9.35
N VAL A 182 14.55 -0.96 10.07
CA VAL A 182 15.91 -0.39 10.10
C VAL A 182 16.55 -0.38 8.71
N GLN A 183 16.36 -1.45 7.91
CA GLN A 183 16.91 -1.51 6.56
C GLN A 183 16.16 -0.55 5.62
N ALA A 184 14.81 -0.52 5.69
CA ALA A 184 14.02 0.43 4.93
C ALA A 184 14.48 1.88 5.16
N ARG A 185 14.55 2.33 6.43
CA ARG A 185 15.02 3.69 6.77
C ARG A 185 16.46 3.95 6.29
N ARG A 186 17.35 2.97 6.41
CA ARG A 186 18.74 3.09 5.91
C ARG A 186 18.78 3.23 4.38
N ARG A 187 17.92 2.51 3.65
CA ARG A 187 17.83 2.64 2.19
C ARG A 187 17.24 3.99 1.78
N VAL A 188 16.21 4.50 2.46
CA VAL A 188 15.69 5.87 2.26
C VAL A 188 16.79 6.91 2.43
N ALA A 189 17.52 6.88 3.54
CA ALA A 189 18.58 7.85 3.81
C ALA A 189 19.69 7.83 2.74
N ARG A 190 20.10 6.64 2.28
CA ARG A 190 21.10 6.48 1.22
C ARG A 190 20.57 6.94 -0.15
N GLY A 191 19.35 6.54 -0.50
CA GLY A 191 18.70 6.93 -1.75
C GLY A 191 18.51 8.44 -1.85
N LEU A 192 18.00 9.07 -0.79
CA LEU A 192 17.86 10.54 -0.73
C LEU A 192 19.20 11.26 -0.89
N ARG A 193 20.27 10.74 -0.29
CA ARG A 193 21.61 11.32 -0.45
C ARG A 193 22.08 11.23 -1.90
N ALA A 194 22.02 10.04 -2.50
CA ALA A 194 22.46 9.84 -3.89
C ALA A 194 21.65 10.69 -4.88
N LEU A 195 20.34 10.83 -4.66
CA LEU A 195 19.47 11.65 -5.51
C LEU A 195 19.76 13.14 -5.32
N ARG A 196 19.91 13.64 -4.10
CA ARG A 196 20.18 15.07 -3.85
C ARG A 196 21.57 15.54 -4.29
N ASP A 197 22.53 14.62 -4.31
CA ASP A 197 23.88 14.93 -4.82
C ASP A 197 23.89 15.09 -6.36
N THR A 198 22.85 14.61 -7.05
CA THR A 198 22.76 14.59 -8.53
C THR A 198 21.59 15.39 -9.12
N LEU A 199 20.50 15.53 -8.37
CA LEU A 199 19.25 16.17 -8.78
C LEU A 199 18.81 17.13 -7.65
N ASP A 200 18.44 18.36 -8.00
CA ASP A 200 17.98 19.34 -7.00
C ASP A 200 16.59 18.98 -6.44
N GLU A 201 15.65 18.63 -7.32
CA GLU A 201 14.25 18.32 -7.00
C GLU A 201 13.69 17.24 -7.93
N GLY A 202 12.65 16.53 -7.51
CA GLY A 202 11.91 15.64 -8.39
C GLY A 202 10.96 14.68 -7.68
N PRO A 203 9.99 14.08 -8.40
CA PRO A 203 8.93 13.26 -7.80
C PRO A 203 9.42 12.08 -6.97
N LEU A 204 10.57 11.48 -7.33
CA LEU A 204 11.17 10.40 -6.55
C LEU A 204 11.77 10.91 -5.24
N ILE A 205 12.38 12.09 -5.22
CA ILE A 205 12.91 12.72 -4.00
C ILE A 205 11.74 13.05 -3.07
N ASP A 206 10.69 13.70 -3.57
CA ASP A 206 9.51 14.05 -2.79
C ASP A 206 8.83 12.81 -2.22
N GLY A 207 8.63 11.79 -3.05
CA GLY A 207 8.05 10.51 -2.63
C GLY A 207 8.90 9.77 -1.59
N LEU A 208 10.23 9.90 -1.62
CA LEU A 208 11.11 9.34 -0.59
C LEU A 208 11.12 10.14 0.70
N ILE A 209 10.99 11.48 0.63
CA ILE A 209 10.84 12.33 1.82
C ILE A 209 9.52 11.98 2.52
N ASP A 210 8.43 11.88 1.76
CA ASP A 210 7.10 11.54 2.29
C ASP A 210 7.09 10.17 2.97
N VAL A 211 7.52 9.13 2.25
CA VAL A 211 7.60 7.77 2.79
C VAL A 211 8.59 7.69 3.95
N GLY A 212 9.72 8.39 3.89
CA GLY A 212 10.70 8.46 4.97
C GLY A 212 10.10 8.98 6.27
N ARG A 213 9.40 10.12 6.20
CA ARG A 213 8.68 10.72 7.34
C ARG A 213 7.62 9.79 7.89
N TRP A 214 6.84 9.17 7.01
CA TRP A 214 5.83 8.19 7.43
C TRP A 214 6.47 7.01 8.16
N LEU A 215 7.59 6.47 7.66
CA LEU A 215 8.29 5.37 8.32
C LEU A 215 8.82 5.75 9.70
N GLU A 216 9.17 7.01 9.96
CA GLU A 216 9.66 7.51 11.26
C GLU A 216 8.64 7.40 12.38
N GLU A 217 7.34 7.39 12.06
CA GLU A 217 6.24 7.31 13.02
C GLU A 217 6.09 5.93 13.70
N PHE A 218 6.77 4.91 13.16
CA PHE A 218 6.62 3.52 13.62
C PHE A 218 7.79 3.03 14.49
N HIS A 219 7.53 1.97 15.23
CA HIS A 219 8.53 1.31 16.07
C HIS A 219 9.72 0.77 15.23
N PRO A 220 10.98 0.90 15.67
CA PRO A 220 12.15 0.50 14.87
C PRO A 220 12.28 -1.03 14.64
N ARG A 221 11.63 -1.84 15.48
CA ARG A 221 11.52 -3.31 15.29
C ARG A 221 10.36 -3.76 14.40
N SER A 222 9.72 -2.82 13.71
CA SER A 222 8.63 -3.15 12.78
C SER A 222 9.16 -3.77 11.49
N LEU A 223 8.27 -4.40 10.73
CA LEU A 223 8.52 -4.92 9.39
C LEU A 223 7.78 -4.05 8.37
N VAL A 224 8.41 -3.76 7.24
CA VAL A 224 7.79 -3.08 6.09
C VAL A 224 7.54 -4.12 5.01
N GLU A 225 6.33 -4.12 4.45
CA GLU A 225 5.92 -4.99 3.35
C GLU A 225 5.45 -4.14 2.19
N LEU A 226 6.05 -4.35 1.03
CA LEU A 226 5.49 -3.93 -0.25
C LEU A 226 4.73 -5.12 -0.84
N ASP A 227 3.42 -5.00 -1.00
CA ASP A 227 2.54 -6.04 -1.53
C ASP A 227 1.88 -5.57 -2.83
N TYR A 228 2.02 -6.34 -3.90
CA TYR A 228 1.37 -6.05 -5.18
C TYR A 228 -0.15 -6.18 -5.11
N GLY A 229 -0.67 -6.83 -4.06
CA GLY A 229 -2.08 -6.76 -3.66
C GLY A 229 -3.01 -7.27 -4.76
N GLY A 230 -3.84 -6.37 -5.30
CA GLY A 230 -4.74 -6.65 -6.41
C GLY A 230 -4.02 -6.89 -7.74
N LEU A 231 -2.85 -6.28 -7.97
CA LEU A 231 -2.17 -6.28 -9.27
C LEU A 231 -1.79 -7.69 -9.75
N VAL A 232 -1.55 -8.60 -8.82
CA VAL A 232 -1.26 -10.02 -9.14
C VAL A 232 -2.41 -10.72 -9.86
N HIS A 233 -3.63 -10.17 -9.82
CA HIS A 233 -4.81 -10.72 -10.50
C HIS A 233 -5.01 -10.17 -11.91
N VAL A 234 -4.32 -9.08 -12.29
CA VAL A 234 -4.42 -8.47 -13.63
C VAL A 234 -3.15 -8.65 -14.46
N LEU A 235 -2.00 -8.81 -13.81
CA LEU A 235 -0.73 -8.98 -14.49
C LEU A 235 -0.49 -10.45 -14.86
N PRO A 236 0.00 -10.73 -16.09
CA PRO A 236 0.42 -12.07 -16.49
C PRO A 236 1.48 -12.65 -15.55
N ALA A 237 1.44 -13.97 -15.38
CA ALA A 237 2.31 -14.65 -14.42
C ALA A 237 3.80 -14.54 -14.78
N ASP A 238 4.14 -14.45 -16.06
CA ASP A 238 5.49 -14.22 -16.59
C ASP A 238 5.95 -12.77 -16.41
N GLU A 239 5.06 -11.77 -16.60
CA GLU A 239 5.35 -10.37 -16.26
C GLU A 239 5.65 -10.24 -14.75
N LEU A 240 4.87 -10.88 -13.89
CA LEU A 240 5.09 -10.89 -12.45
C LEU A 240 6.40 -11.62 -12.08
N ASP A 241 6.68 -12.76 -12.71
CA ASP A 241 7.88 -13.57 -12.45
C ASP A 241 9.15 -12.79 -12.78
N GLY A 242 9.14 -12.08 -13.91
CA GLY A 242 10.25 -11.24 -14.38
C GLY A 242 10.26 -9.80 -13.84
N ASP A 243 9.33 -9.44 -12.96
CA ASP A 243 9.34 -8.12 -12.31
C ASP A 243 10.39 -8.07 -11.19
N HIS A 244 11.50 -7.41 -11.54
CA HIS A 244 12.62 -7.05 -10.66
C HIS A 244 12.77 -5.52 -10.54
N SER A 245 11.64 -4.80 -10.40
CA SER A 245 11.65 -3.34 -10.27
C SER A 245 12.48 -2.84 -9.07
N ALA A 246 12.58 -3.62 -8.00
CA ALA A 246 13.47 -3.30 -6.87
C ALA A 246 14.95 -3.29 -7.29
N ALA A 247 15.38 -4.26 -8.11
CA ALA A 247 16.75 -4.31 -8.64
C ALA A 247 17.03 -3.14 -9.59
N ASP A 248 16.10 -2.84 -10.51
CA ASP A 248 16.26 -1.72 -11.45
C ASP A 248 16.37 -0.37 -10.72
N VAL A 249 15.56 -0.15 -9.67
CA VAL A 249 15.65 1.07 -8.85
C VAL A 249 16.99 1.14 -8.10
N ALA A 250 17.45 0.03 -7.54
CA ALA A 250 18.74 -0.03 -6.85
C ALA A 250 19.91 0.25 -7.81
N GLU A 251 19.89 -0.34 -9.00
CA GLU A 251 20.88 -0.08 -10.06
C GLU A 251 20.91 1.40 -10.45
N GLY A 252 19.75 2.01 -10.66
CA GLY A 252 19.66 3.43 -11.00
C GLY A 252 20.23 4.35 -9.92
N ILE A 253 19.93 4.08 -8.63
CA ILE A 253 20.47 4.86 -7.50
C ILE A 253 21.99 4.69 -7.38
N GLU A 254 22.51 3.47 -7.55
CA GLU A 254 23.94 3.20 -7.48
C GLU A 254 24.71 3.82 -8.66
N ALA A 255 24.12 3.79 -9.87
CA ALA A 255 24.67 4.48 -11.04
C ALA A 255 24.77 5.99 -10.82
N LEU A 256 23.71 6.63 -10.30
CA LEU A 256 23.73 8.04 -9.92
C LEU A 256 24.81 8.34 -8.88
N ARG A 257 24.96 7.49 -7.87
CA ARG A 257 26.02 7.63 -6.85
C ARG A 257 27.43 7.52 -7.46
N GLY A 258 27.59 6.75 -8.52
CA GLY A 258 28.83 6.62 -9.30
C GLY A 258 29.06 7.74 -10.32
N GLY A 259 28.10 8.65 -10.52
CA GLY A 259 28.14 9.67 -11.56
C GLY A 259 27.82 9.15 -12.97
N ASP A 260 27.31 7.93 -13.09
CA ASP A 260 26.94 7.32 -14.36
C ASP A 260 25.46 7.59 -14.68
N GLY A 261 25.20 8.78 -15.23
CA GLY A 261 23.85 9.18 -15.61
C GLY A 261 23.25 8.37 -16.76
N LEU A 262 24.09 7.74 -17.61
CA LEU A 262 23.61 6.91 -18.72
C LEU A 262 23.04 5.59 -18.18
N ALA A 263 23.80 4.87 -17.34
CA ALA A 263 23.31 3.65 -16.71
C ALA A 263 22.07 3.92 -15.84
N ALA A 264 22.03 5.05 -15.13
CA ALA A 264 20.85 5.46 -14.38
C ALA A 264 19.62 5.67 -15.27
N GLY A 265 19.81 6.30 -16.44
CA GLY A 265 18.76 6.51 -17.43
C GLY A 265 18.25 5.21 -18.05
N GLU A 266 19.13 4.25 -18.32
CA GLU A 266 18.76 2.92 -18.83
C GLU A 266 17.92 2.14 -17.81
N ALA A 267 18.34 2.11 -16.54
CA ALA A 267 17.59 1.48 -15.46
C ALA A 267 16.19 2.12 -15.28
N TYR A 268 16.13 3.46 -15.30
CA TYR A 268 14.86 4.18 -15.26
C TYR A 268 13.97 3.89 -16.49
N GLY A 269 14.56 3.76 -17.68
CA GLY A 269 13.85 3.40 -18.90
C GLY A 269 13.15 2.05 -18.80
N ARG A 270 13.82 1.02 -18.24
CA ARG A 270 13.22 -0.30 -18.01
C ARG A 270 12.01 -0.25 -17.08
N LEU A 271 12.09 0.56 -16.01
CA LEU A 271 10.98 0.78 -15.09
C LEU A 271 9.79 1.47 -15.77
N VAL A 272 10.04 2.54 -16.52
CA VAL A 272 8.99 3.28 -17.23
C VAL A 272 8.27 2.38 -18.23
N GLU A 273 9.01 1.57 -18.99
CA GLU A 273 8.41 0.66 -19.96
C GLU A 273 7.54 -0.41 -19.28
N ARG A 274 8.05 -1.04 -18.21
CA ARG A 274 7.29 -2.04 -17.43
C ARG A 274 6.00 -1.47 -16.86
N TRP A 275 6.05 -0.30 -16.23
CA TRP A 275 4.89 0.31 -15.59
C TRP A 275 3.93 0.99 -16.58
N ARG A 276 4.36 1.30 -17.81
CA ARG A 276 3.46 1.76 -18.88
C ARG A 276 2.42 0.68 -19.21
N ALA A 277 2.84 -0.58 -19.34
CA ALA A 277 1.93 -1.69 -19.62
C ALA A 277 0.84 -1.88 -18.55
N VAL A 278 1.12 -1.52 -17.29
CA VAL A 278 0.13 -1.55 -16.20
C VAL A 278 -0.84 -0.37 -16.31
N ARG A 279 -0.34 0.83 -16.66
CA ARG A 279 -1.16 2.03 -16.86
C ARG A 279 -2.07 1.90 -18.08
N ASP A 280 -1.62 1.28 -19.16
CA ASP A 280 -2.44 1.04 -20.35
C ASP A 280 -3.65 0.15 -20.04
N ARG A 281 -3.49 -0.81 -19.10
CA ARG A 281 -4.60 -1.64 -18.60
C ARG A 281 -5.62 -0.83 -17.80
N ARG A 282 -5.21 0.24 -17.09
CA ARG A 282 -6.16 1.17 -16.44
C ARG A 282 -7.03 1.87 -17.47
N SER A 283 -6.44 2.34 -18.58
CA SER A 283 -7.16 3.08 -19.63
C SER A 283 -8.10 2.18 -20.45
N ALA A 284 -7.84 0.88 -20.48
CA ALA A 284 -8.65 -0.11 -21.18
C ALA A 284 -9.84 -0.66 -20.35
N ASN A 285 -9.89 -0.35 -19.05
CA ASN A 285 -10.97 -0.74 -18.11
C ASN A 285 -11.84 0.46 -17.74
#